data_AF-A0A077WFE6-F1
#
_entry.id   AF-A0A077WFE6-F1
#
_cell.length_a   1.000
_cell.length_b   1.000
_cell.length_c   1.000
_cell.angle_alpha   90.00
_cell.angle_beta   90.00
_cell.angle_gamma   90.00
#
_symmetry.space_group_name_H-M   'P 1'
#
loop_
_entity.id
_entity.type
_entity.pdbx_description
1 polymer ?
#
loop_
_entity_poly.entity_id
_entity_poly.type
_entity_poly.pdbx_seq_one_letter_code
_entity_poly.pdbx_strand_id
1 'polypeptide(L)'
;MASRHLCYSRSVILDVLRAIVSRSPPPPPSIVLRKGYSHPCHATNFITRAPLHQHNSTSLYRRFVHTKQVQPLEQELEVMEVLQELEPERAPTQRERSKQCPRDKNSVQRQKLPWWIKGHYGSRKLKPKSQKNRKYNRGIYYAVLQQQMNKAIKLFKEMEDKGLKPDVSTYTMIIHGYCRATDMDRAIKWFHRMKRNQVEPDVFTYTTMIDGYMRMADVPNAEGLFRSMMTKGIRPNRVTYNTLMHQSIMQLDIETAVRFWSNLVKAGLRPDVYSYAIMIHGLGMEGQLDKAWQLYDNMVQQQINVNEVVATTLMGMHVKAHDNNHAIQLFRRFFIQDRRPLTAHTRNVLLNALIANADLPTIQSYYQQYLDFLNLPKDQRAASPPILFEAGAHVVTFTTFMRSFLRRDDLPMVSQVYQDMMARGIKPTIVTYGILMLAHAYIPDPHSCNKILQEIKAAGLAPNAVLYTIVMRAWAKAGKWEETKKTYEEMKAANIQPTKSTMSALHWGSRQSK
;
A
#
# COMPACT_ATOMS: atom_id res chain seq x y z
N MET A 1 1.06 -12.95 6.42
CA MET A 1 0.02 -12.28 5.59
C MET A 1 -0.97 -11.42 6.38
N ALA A 2 -1.03 -11.50 7.72
CA ALA A 2 -2.00 -10.75 8.54
C ALA A 2 -1.71 -9.25 8.74
N SER A 3 -0.46 -8.78 8.58
CA SER A 3 -0.05 -7.42 8.99
C SER A 3 -0.33 -6.32 7.97
N ARG A 4 -0.35 -6.61 6.66
CA ARG A 4 -0.77 -5.63 5.64
C ARG A 4 -2.27 -5.31 5.67
N HIS A 5 -3.07 -6.17 6.30
CA HIS A 5 -4.50 -5.93 6.49
C HIS A 5 -4.79 -4.94 7.63
N LEU A 6 -3.87 -4.71 8.58
CA LEU A 6 -4.14 -3.91 9.79
C LEU A 6 -4.16 -2.39 9.56
N CYS A 7 -3.32 -1.85 8.65
CA CYS A 7 -3.35 -0.40 8.37
C CYS A 7 -4.49 0.01 7.42
N TYR A 8 -4.83 -0.84 6.44
CA TYR A 8 -5.95 -0.59 5.53
C TYR A 8 -7.30 -0.84 6.22
N SER A 9 -7.36 -1.78 7.16
CA SER A 9 -8.57 -2.03 7.93
C SER A 9 -8.89 -0.87 8.87
N ARG A 10 -7.92 -0.15 9.46
CA ARG A 10 -8.22 0.92 10.44
C ARG A 10 -9.02 2.09 9.84
N SER A 11 -8.74 2.51 8.61
CA SER A 11 -9.52 3.56 7.93
C SER A 11 -10.91 3.06 7.51
N VAL A 12 -11.00 1.87 6.93
CA VAL A 12 -12.30 1.27 6.56
C VAL A 12 -13.13 0.98 7.81
N ILE A 13 -12.50 0.53 8.90
CA ILE A 13 -13.11 0.31 10.21
C ILE A 13 -13.54 1.63 10.83
N LEU A 14 -12.80 2.75 10.67
CA LEU A 14 -13.24 4.07 11.12
C LEU A 14 -14.39 4.62 10.27
N ASP A 15 -14.38 4.40 8.96
CA ASP A 15 -15.48 4.74 8.05
C ASP A 15 -16.73 3.90 8.39
N VAL A 16 -16.54 2.61 8.70
CA VAL A 16 -17.54 1.69 9.29
C VAL A 16 -18.00 2.21 10.65
N LEU A 17 -17.11 2.64 11.55
CA LEU A 17 -17.46 3.15 12.89
C LEU A 17 -18.20 4.50 12.84
N ARG A 18 -17.87 5.38 11.89
CA ARG A 18 -18.65 6.61 11.61
C ARG A 18 -20.04 6.27 11.06
N ALA A 19 -20.15 5.29 10.17
CA ALA A 19 -21.44 4.73 9.72
C ALA A 19 -22.26 4.12 10.88
N ILE A 20 -21.58 3.66 11.94
CA ILE A 20 -22.16 2.94 13.07
C ILE A 20 -22.67 3.88 14.18
N VAL A 21 -22.02 5.03 14.41
CA VAL A 21 -22.27 5.85 15.61
C VAL A 21 -23.23 7.02 15.39
N SER A 22 -23.42 7.53 14.17
CA SER A 22 -24.07 8.84 13.98
C SER A 22 -25.55 8.86 13.56
N ARG A 23 -26.24 7.73 13.37
CA ARG A 23 -27.68 7.77 12.99
C ARG A 23 -28.50 6.69 13.68
N SER A 24 -29.16 7.07 14.78
CA SER A 24 -30.39 6.41 15.24
C SER A 24 -31.45 6.50 14.14
N PRO A 25 -32.32 5.49 13.96
CA PRO A 25 -33.42 5.58 12.99
C PRO A 25 -34.35 6.76 13.34
N PRO A 26 -34.97 7.43 12.35
CA PRO A 26 -36.01 8.42 12.64
C PRO A 26 -37.13 7.75 13.44
N PRO A 27 -37.74 8.45 14.41
CA PRO A 27 -38.87 7.90 15.15
C PRO A 27 -40.02 7.59 14.17
N PRO A 28 -40.81 6.54 14.43
CA PRO A 28 -41.97 6.21 13.59
C PRO A 28 -42.97 7.39 13.54
N PRO A 29 -43.76 7.52 12.45
CA PRO A 29 -44.72 8.59 12.30
C PRO A 29 -45.76 8.60 13.44
N SER A 30 -46.08 9.83 13.86
CA SER A 30 -46.64 10.25 15.14
C SER A 30 -48.02 9.70 15.53
N ILE A 31 -48.21 9.42 16.84
CA ILE A 31 -49.51 9.54 17.51
C ILE A 31 -49.57 10.90 18.19
N VAL A 32 -50.45 11.76 17.70
CA VAL A 32 -50.82 13.04 18.30
C VAL A 32 -51.55 12.76 19.61
N LEU A 33 -50.97 13.19 20.74
CA LEU A 33 -51.73 13.46 21.95
C LEU A 33 -51.48 14.92 22.35
N ARG A 34 -52.53 15.72 22.18
CA ARG A 34 -52.65 17.10 22.68
C ARG A 34 -52.76 17.11 24.20
N LYS A 35 -52.21 18.19 24.78
CA LYS A 35 -52.46 18.89 26.07
C LYS A 35 -51.13 19.04 26.82
N GLY A 36 -50.65 20.21 27.25
CA GLY A 36 -51.15 21.58 27.28
C GLY A 36 -50.39 22.33 28.39
N TYR A 37 -50.03 23.60 28.13
CA TYR A 37 -49.53 24.63 29.09
C TYR A 37 -48.13 24.41 29.73
N SER A 38 -47.25 25.39 29.99
CA SER A 38 -47.12 26.84 29.70
C SER A 38 -45.76 27.35 30.29
N HIS A 39 -44.92 28.01 29.46
CA HIS A 39 -43.93 29.12 29.71
C HIS A 39 -42.94 29.14 30.91
N PRO A 40 -41.92 30.05 30.97
CA PRO A 40 -40.83 30.34 30.01
C PRO A 40 -39.42 30.51 30.68
N CYS A 41 -38.39 30.69 29.83
CA CYS A 41 -37.08 31.36 30.09
C CYS A 41 -36.06 30.78 31.10
N HIS A 42 -34.89 30.34 30.59
CA HIS A 42 -33.63 31.11 30.69
C HIS A 42 -32.48 30.38 29.96
N ALA A 43 -31.80 31.12 29.08
CA ALA A 43 -30.56 30.71 28.46
C ALA A 43 -29.38 31.01 29.39
N THR A 44 -28.49 30.05 29.60
CA THR A 44 -27.09 30.28 29.94
C THR A 44 -26.22 29.14 29.42
N ASN A 45 -25.22 29.53 28.63
CA ASN A 45 -24.10 28.71 28.17
C ASN A 45 -23.34 28.11 29.34
N PHE A 46 -22.98 26.82 29.30
CA PHE A 46 -21.70 26.35 29.85
C PHE A 46 -21.20 25.12 29.08
N ILE A 47 -20.18 25.36 28.26
CA ILE A 47 -19.26 24.35 27.74
C ILE A 47 -18.32 23.99 28.89
N THR A 48 -18.41 22.78 29.44
CA THR A 48 -17.35 22.22 30.26
C THR A 48 -16.36 21.47 29.37
N ARG A 49 -15.22 22.14 29.12
CA ARG A 49 -14.01 21.55 28.57
C ARG A 49 -13.43 20.53 29.56
N ALA A 50 -13.13 19.33 29.08
CA ALA A 50 -12.09 18.47 29.62
C ALA A 50 -10.98 18.32 28.57
N PRO A 51 -9.69 18.35 28.94
CA PRO A 51 -8.59 18.51 27.99
C PRO A 51 -8.26 17.19 27.28
N LEU A 52 -8.41 17.18 25.95
CA LEU A 52 -7.73 16.21 25.10
C LEU A 52 -6.26 16.63 24.99
N HIS A 53 -5.36 15.81 25.53
CA HIS A 53 -3.93 15.85 25.23
C HIS A 53 -3.73 15.61 23.71
N GLN A 54 -3.79 16.66 22.92
CA GLN A 54 -3.13 16.73 21.61
C GLN A 54 -1.67 17.09 21.87
N HIS A 55 -0.79 16.09 21.90
CA HIS A 55 0.64 16.37 21.79
C HIS A 55 0.99 16.66 20.33
N ASN A 56 1.37 17.93 20.13
CA ASN A 56 1.86 18.56 18.92
C ASN A 56 3.07 17.84 18.30
N SER A 57 2.88 16.93 17.36
CA SER A 57 3.97 16.22 16.64
C SER A 57 4.29 16.77 15.23
N THR A 58 3.80 17.97 14.91
CA THR A 58 4.09 18.70 13.66
C THR A 58 4.60 20.12 13.88
N SER A 59 4.61 20.62 15.12
CA SER A 59 4.95 22.01 15.43
C SER A 59 6.45 22.31 15.35
N LEU A 60 7.32 21.34 15.63
CA LEU A 60 8.78 21.54 15.65
C LEU A 60 9.36 21.71 14.23
N TYR A 61 8.90 20.92 13.26
CA TYR A 61 9.32 21.09 11.86
C TYR A 61 8.74 22.37 11.24
N ARG A 62 7.45 22.68 11.51
CA ARG A 62 6.84 23.95 11.07
C ARG A 62 7.62 25.16 11.58
N ARG A 63 8.10 25.13 12.84
CA ARG A 63 8.95 26.21 13.39
C ARG A 63 10.27 26.42 12.65
N PHE A 64 10.88 25.35 12.13
CA PHE A 64 12.13 25.45 11.37
C PHE A 64 11.94 25.97 9.94
N VAL A 65 10.77 25.74 9.34
CA VAL A 65 10.44 26.24 7.98
C VAL A 65 9.92 27.69 8.01
N HIS A 66 9.30 28.13 9.11
CA HIS A 66 8.70 29.48 9.23
C HIS A 66 9.67 30.64 9.56
N THR A 67 10.99 30.45 9.48
CA THR A 67 11.96 31.57 9.63
C THR A 67 12.28 32.32 8.34
N LYS A 68 11.57 32.03 7.23
CA LYS A 68 11.52 32.92 6.06
C LYS A 68 10.08 33.34 5.80
N GLN A 69 9.83 34.64 5.88
CA GLN A 69 8.53 35.28 5.74
C GLN A 69 7.77 34.80 4.49
N VAL A 70 6.58 34.23 4.68
CA VAL A 70 5.54 34.11 3.65
C VAL A 70 4.22 34.46 4.30
N GLN A 71 3.53 35.46 3.73
CA GLN A 71 2.22 35.96 4.16
C GLN A 71 1.11 34.91 3.96
N PRO A 72 -0.03 34.99 4.69
CA PRO A 72 -1.10 34.01 4.60
C PRO A 72 -1.88 34.21 3.28
N LEU A 73 -1.81 33.24 2.36
CA LEU A 73 -2.59 33.24 1.13
C LEU A 73 -3.86 32.37 1.24
N GLU A 74 -4.89 32.85 0.55
CA GLU A 74 -6.27 32.41 0.49
C GLU A 74 -6.42 30.97 -0.03
N GLN A 75 -7.27 30.17 0.62
CA GLN A 75 -7.23 28.70 0.60
C GLN A 75 -8.02 28.01 -0.53
N GLU A 76 -8.66 28.75 -1.45
CA GLU A 76 -9.49 28.16 -2.51
C GLU A 76 -8.87 28.19 -3.91
N LEU A 77 -7.83 29.01 -4.14
CA LEU A 77 -7.17 29.15 -5.45
C LEU A 77 -6.03 28.12 -5.69
N GLU A 78 -5.40 27.61 -4.62
CA GLU A 78 -4.19 26.77 -4.77
C GLU A 78 -4.44 25.41 -5.47
N VAL A 79 -5.63 24.83 -5.36
CA VAL A 79 -5.86 23.46 -5.89
C VAL A 79 -6.04 23.45 -7.41
N MET A 80 -6.71 24.48 -7.96
CA MET A 80 -6.80 24.70 -9.40
C MET A 80 -5.43 25.13 -9.96
N GLU A 81 -4.65 25.91 -9.23
CA GLU A 81 -3.25 26.22 -9.58
C GLU A 81 -2.36 24.98 -9.60
N VAL A 82 -2.49 24.04 -8.65
CA VAL A 82 -1.79 22.75 -8.74
C VAL A 82 -2.17 22.04 -10.03
N LEU A 83 -3.40 22.11 -10.54
CA LEU A 83 -3.76 21.45 -11.79
C LEU A 83 -3.33 22.25 -13.05
N GLN A 84 -3.26 23.58 -12.96
CA GLN A 84 -2.88 24.50 -14.04
C GLN A 84 -1.36 24.66 -14.20
N GLU A 85 -0.57 24.70 -13.12
CA GLU A 85 0.91 24.67 -13.13
C GLU A 85 1.48 23.35 -13.71
N LEU A 86 0.62 22.36 -13.91
CA LEU A 86 0.96 21.03 -14.42
C LEU A 86 0.72 20.87 -15.93
N GLU A 87 0.29 21.94 -16.63
CA GLU A 87 0.26 21.94 -18.09
C GLU A 87 1.70 21.98 -18.65
N PRO A 88 2.04 21.13 -19.64
CA PRO A 88 3.37 21.18 -20.24
C PRO A 88 3.54 22.49 -21.01
N GLU A 89 4.52 23.32 -20.61
CA GLU A 89 5.04 24.37 -21.50
C GLU A 89 5.38 23.74 -22.86
N ARG A 90 4.95 24.41 -23.94
CA ARG A 90 5.12 23.96 -25.34
C ARG A 90 6.48 23.31 -25.55
N ALA A 91 6.48 22.06 -26.01
CA ALA A 91 7.70 21.36 -26.35
C ALA A 91 8.53 22.18 -27.37
N PRO A 92 9.83 22.39 -27.14
CA PRO A 92 10.69 23.10 -28.08
C PRO A 92 10.72 22.37 -29.43
N THR A 93 10.64 23.15 -30.52
CA THR A 93 10.58 22.63 -31.89
C THR A 93 11.84 21.83 -32.24
N GLN A 94 11.73 20.89 -33.18
CA GLN A 94 12.79 19.95 -33.57
C GLN A 94 14.15 20.59 -33.92
N ARG A 95 14.20 21.90 -34.22
CA ARG A 95 15.45 22.63 -34.49
C ARG A 95 16.31 22.86 -33.24
N GLU A 96 15.72 22.91 -32.04
CA GLU A 96 16.45 23.13 -30.78
C GLU A 96 17.01 21.84 -30.16
N ARG A 97 16.52 20.66 -30.59
CA ARG A 97 16.98 19.34 -30.12
C ARG A 97 18.33 18.90 -30.68
N SER A 98 18.91 19.65 -31.62
CA SER A 98 20.13 19.24 -32.33
C SER A 98 21.45 19.65 -31.67
N LYS A 99 21.41 20.40 -30.55
CA LYS A 99 22.65 20.91 -29.92
C LYS A 99 23.00 20.37 -28.53
N GLN A 100 22.17 19.57 -27.88
CA GLN A 100 22.53 18.94 -26.59
C GLN A 100 21.98 17.51 -26.50
N CYS A 101 22.90 16.58 -26.29
CA CYS A 101 22.77 15.14 -25.98
C CYS A 101 22.99 14.12 -27.13
N PRO A 102 23.83 13.08 -26.91
CA PRO A 102 24.09 12.02 -27.88
C PRO A 102 22.87 11.11 -28.07
N ARG A 103 22.68 10.67 -29.32
CA ARG A 103 21.67 9.71 -29.77
C ARG A 103 21.67 8.43 -28.93
N ASP A 104 20.50 8.02 -28.45
CA ASP A 104 20.25 6.62 -28.10
C ASP A 104 19.01 6.09 -28.84
N LYS A 105 19.24 5.06 -29.65
CA LYS A 105 18.25 4.45 -30.55
C LYS A 105 17.38 3.45 -29.78
N ASN A 106 16.07 3.53 -29.99
CA ASN A 106 15.05 2.48 -29.83
C ASN A 106 15.06 1.64 -28.54
N SER A 107 14.14 1.95 -27.62
CA SER A 107 13.82 1.06 -26.49
C SER A 107 12.43 0.42 -26.64
N VAL A 108 12.42 -0.80 -27.20
CA VAL A 108 11.39 -1.80 -26.88
C VAL A 108 11.37 -1.97 -25.37
N GLN A 109 10.19 -1.96 -24.75
CA GLN A 109 9.99 -2.19 -23.30
C GLN A 109 10.63 -3.51 -22.85
N ARG A 110 11.90 -3.44 -22.47
CA ARG A 110 12.58 -4.48 -21.70
C ARG A 110 12.11 -4.32 -20.26
N GLN A 111 11.47 -5.35 -19.72
CA GLN A 111 11.28 -5.47 -18.27
C GLN A 111 12.61 -5.18 -17.57
N LYS A 112 12.69 -4.05 -16.85
CA LYS A 112 13.89 -3.66 -16.11
C LYS A 112 14.15 -4.71 -15.02
N LEU A 113 15.39 -5.19 -14.94
CA LEU A 113 15.85 -6.03 -13.83
C LEU A 113 15.55 -5.33 -12.49
N PRO A 114 15.07 -6.05 -11.47
CA PRO A 114 14.99 -5.55 -10.10
C PRO A 114 16.34 -5.01 -9.62
N TRP A 115 16.29 -3.94 -8.82
CA TRP A 115 17.46 -3.14 -8.46
C TRP A 115 18.57 -3.90 -7.71
N TRP A 116 18.25 -5.02 -7.02
CA TRP A 116 19.24 -5.91 -6.38
C TRP A 116 20.17 -6.66 -7.36
N ILE A 117 19.97 -6.49 -8.68
CA ILE A 117 20.88 -6.99 -9.73
C ILE A 117 21.75 -5.87 -10.32
N LYS A 118 21.38 -4.59 -10.19
CA LYS A 118 22.09 -3.49 -10.88
C LYS A 118 23.25 -2.86 -10.10
N GLY A 119 23.32 -3.06 -8.79
CA GLY A 119 24.44 -2.58 -7.97
C GLY A 119 25.26 -3.74 -7.43
N HIS A 120 26.59 -3.66 -7.56
CA HIS A 120 27.60 -4.49 -6.88
C HIS A 120 28.18 -5.70 -7.63
N TYR A 121 28.55 -5.53 -8.91
CA TYR A 121 29.80 -6.15 -9.39
C TYR A 121 30.98 -5.31 -8.88
N GLY A 122 31.27 -5.41 -7.58
CA GLY A 122 32.57 -4.99 -7.06
C GLY A 122 33.63 -5.91 -7.66
N SER A 123 34.55 -5.33 -8.42
CA SER A 123 35.61 -5.98 -9.19
C SER A 123 36.46 -6.95 -8.35
N ARG A 124 36.04 -8.21 -8.25
CA ARG A 124 36.96 -9.34 -8.11
C ARG A 124 36.90 -10.12 -9.41
N LYS A 125 38.05 -10.30 -10.07
CA LYS A 125 38.20 -11.08 -11.30
C LYS A 125 37.67 -12.50 -11.08
N LEU A 126 36.38 -12.73 -11.36
CA LEU A 126 35.76 -14.04 -11.41
C LEU A 126 36.10 -14.67 -12.76
N LYS A 127 36.56 -15.93 -12.73
CA LYS A 127 36.84 -16.74 -13.92
C LYS A 127 35.67 -16.66 -14.93
N PRO A 128 35.93 -16.59 -16.25
CA PRO A 128 34.88 -16.40 -17.25
C PRO A 128 33.90 -17.57 -17.18
N LYS A 129 32.67 -17.32 -16.71
CA LYS A 129 31.59 -18.32 -16.65
C LYS A 129 31.25 -18.78 -18.07
N SER A 130 31.00 -20.07 -18.27
CA SER A 130 30.62 -20.60 -19.59
C SER A 130 29.34 -19.91 -20.09
N GLN A 131 29.35 -19.47 -21.36
CA GLN A 131 28.24 -18.76 -22.00
C GLN A 131 26.93 -19.56 -21.96
N LYS A 132 27.01 -20.89 -21.84
CA LYS A 132 25.89 -21.84 -21.76
C LYS A 132 25.10 -21.75 -20.44
N ASN A 133 25.77 -21.61 -19.28
CA ASN A 133 25.08 -21.45 -17.98
C ASN A 133 24.26 -20.15 -17.92
N ARG A 134 24.72 -19.10 -18.61
CA ARG A 134 24.04 -17.79 -18.62
C ARG A 134 22.63 -17.86 -19.22
N LYS A 135 22.42 -18.69 -20.26
CA LYS A 135 21.09 -18.86 -20.89
C LYS A 135 20.11 -19.57 -19.94
N TYR A 136 20.54 -20.65 -19.31
CA TYR A 136 19.73 -21.40 -18.34
C TYR A 136 19.40 -20.56 -17.13
N ASN A 137 20.38 -19.90 -16.51
CA ASN A 137 20.15 -19.01 -15.39
C ASN A 137 19.14 -17.93 -15.78
N ARG A 138 19.29 -17.29 -16.94
CA ARG A 138 18.30 -16.30 -17.40
C ARG A 138 16.89 -16.88 -17.58
N GLY A 139 16.76 -18.08 -18.13
CA GLY A 139 15.46 -18.74 -18.29
C GLY A 139 14.81 -19.09 -16.94
N ILE A 140 15.59 -19.68 -16.03
CA ILE A 140 15.18 -20.00 -14.66
C ILE A 140 14.76 -18.72 -13.94
N TYR A 141 15.51 -17.62 -14.11
CA TYR A 141 15.19 -16.32 -13.53
C TYR A 141 13.80 -15.84 -13.92
N TYR A 142 13.52 -15.79 -15.22
CA TYR A 142 12.22 -15.33 -15.70
C TYR A 142 11.09 -16.25 -15.26
N ALA A 143 11.30 -17.57 -15.24
CA ALA A 143 10.31 -18.51 -14.72
C ALA A 143 10.01 -18.25 -13.24
N VAL A 144 11.03 -18.06 -12.40
CA VAL A 144 10.87 -17.70 -10.97
C VAL A 144 10.16 -16.36 -10.80
N LEU A 145 10.50 -15.34 -11.59
CA LEU A 145 9.84 -14.04 -11.53
C LEU A 145 8.34 -14.11 -11.88
N GLN A 146 7.97 -14.99 -12.82
CA GLN A 146 6.59 -15.24 -13.23
C GLN A 146 5.89 -16.27 -12.33
N GLN A 147 6.51 -16.68 -11.21
CA GLN A 147 6.00 -17.69 -10.28
C GLN A 147 5.75 -19.07 -10.93
N GLN A 148 6.37 -19.33 -12.09
CA GLN A 148 6.29 -20.59 -12.82
C GLN A 148 7.37 -21.57 -12.31
N MET A 149 7.24 -22.01 -11.05
CA MET A 149 8.26 -22.86 -10.42
C MET A 149 8.47 -24.19 -11.15
N ASN A 150 7.42 -24.78 -11.71
CA ASN A 150 7.54 -26.01 -12.51
C ASN A 150 8.43 -25.81 -13.74
N LYS A 151 8.29 -24.68 -14.42
CA LYS A 151 9.13 -24.32 -15.58
C LYS A 151 10.58 -24.07 -15.15
N ALA A 152 10.78 -23.39 -14.01
CA ALA A 152 12.11 -23.15 -13.46
C ALA A 152 12.84 -24.48 -13.14
N ILE A 153 12.14 -25.44 -12.53
CA ILE A 153 12.69 -26.77 -12.21
C ILE A 153 12.95 -27.58 -13.47
N LYS A 154 12.07 -27.52 -14.47
CA LYS A 154 12.28 -28.19 -15.76
C LYS A 154 13.56 -27.69 -16.43
N LEU A 155 13.77 -26.38 -16.48
CA LEU A 155 15.00 -25.78 -17.01
C LEU A 155 16.23 -26.16 -16.19
N PHE A 156 16.10 -26.29 -14.87
CA PHE A 156 17.17 -26.77 -14.00
C PHE A 156 17.55 -28.23 -14.32
N LYS A 157 16.56 -29.12 -14.48
CA LYS A 157 16.81 -30.52 -14.85
C LYS A 157 17.43 -30.64 -16.24
N GLU A 158 16.88 -29.94 -17.24
CA GLU A 158 17.46 -29.90 -18.59
C GLU A 158 18.91 -29.39 -18.62
N MET A 159 19.28 -28.53 -17.67
CA MET A 159 20.66 -28.08 -17.52
C MET A 159 21.56 -29.23 -17.02
N GLU A 160 21.12 -29.96 -15.99
CA GLU A 160 21.83 -31.13 -15.46
C GLU A 160 21.93 -32.25 -16.50
N ASP A 161 20.85 -32.55 -17.21
CA ASP A 161 20.78 -33.61 -18.25
C ASP A 161 21.75 -33.33 -19.40
N LYS A 162 22.06 -32.06 -19.67
CA LYS A 162 23.06 -31.64 -20.67
C LYS A 162 24.49 -31.58 -20.13
N GLY A 163 24.73 -32.09 -18.92
CA GLY A 163 26.03 -32.09 -18.26
C GLY A 163 26.52 -30.71 -17.79
N LEU A 164 25.64 -29.69 -17.79
CA LEU A 164 26.00 -28.36 -17.29
C LEU A 164 25.85 -28.34 -15.76
N LYS A 165 26.93 -28.00 -15.06
CA LYS A 165 26.93 -27.93 -13.59
C LYS A 165 26.19 -26.67 -13.10
N PRO A 166 25.11 -26.81 -12.32
CA PRO A 166 24.44 -25.67 -11.68
C PRO A 166 25.39 -24.93 -10.74
N ASP A 167 25.40 -23.60 -10.81
CA ASP A 167 26.23 -22.75 -9.95
C ASP A 167 25.43 -22.17 -8.77
N VAL A 168 26.12 -21.43 -7.89
CA VAL A 168 25.52 -20.75 -6.74
C VAL A 168 24.26 -19.98 -7.16
N SER A 169 24.36 -19.15 -8.20
CA SER A 169 23.24 -18.36 -8.73
C SER A 169 22.06 -19.23 -9.12
N THR A 170 22.31 -20.38 -9.77
CA THR A 170 21.25 -21.30 -10.22
C THR A 170 20.43 -21.81 -9.03
N TYR A 171 21.11 -22.27 -7.98
CA TYR A 171 20.46 -22.74 -6.75
C TYR A 171 19.75 -21.60 -6.01
N THR A 172 20.41 -20.46 -5.80
CA THR A 172 19.83 -19.30 -5.09
C THR A 172 18.52 -18.85 -5.72
N MET A 173 18.41 -18.91 -7.05
CA MET A 173 17.20 -18.51 -7.78
C MET A 173 16.02 -19.47 -7.54
N ILE A 174 16.26 -20.78 -7.53
CA ILE A 174 15.24 -21.77 -7.20
C ILE A 174 14.81 -21.63 -5.75
N ILE A 175 15.76 -21.50 -4.83
CA ILE A 175 15.50 -21.26 -3.39
C ILE A 175 14.65 -20.01 -3.21
N HIS A 176 15.04 -18.90 -3.85
CA HIS A 176 14.31 -17.63 -3.79
C HIS A 176 12.87 -17.75 -4.29
N GLY A 177 12.62 -18.55 -5.34
CA GLY A 177 11.27 -18.82 -5.83
C GLY A 177 10.38 -19.47 -4.77
N TYR A 178 10.91 -20.48 -4.06
CA TYR A 178 10.18 -21.13 -2.96
C TYR A 178 10.01 -20.23 -1.73
N CYS A 179 11.04 -19.49 -1.33
CA CYS A 179 10.93 -18.50 -0.25
C CYS A 179 9.86 -17.43 -0.57
N ARG A 180 9.75 -16.98 -1.82
CA ARG A 180 8.69 -16.03 -2.25
C ARG A 180 7.30 -16.64 -2.20
N ALA A 181 7.18 -17.94 -2.47
CA ALA A 181 5.94 -18.70 -2.34
C ALA A 181 5.65 -19.12 -0.89
N THR A 182 6.47 -18.70 0.08
CA THR A 182 6.41 -19.11 1.50
C THR A 182 6.45 -20.63 1.72
N ASP A 183 6.98 -21.38 0.74
CA ASP A 183 7.19 -22.83 0.82
C ASP A 183 8.61 -23.10 1.32
N MET A 184 8.80 -22.93 2.64
CA MET A 184 10.12 -23.07 3.26
C MET A 184 10.61 -24.52 3.26
N ASP A 185 9.72 -25.51 3.30
CA ASP A 185 10.09 -26.92 3.25
C ASP A 185 10.86 -27.27 1.96
N ARG A 186 10.36 -26.79 0.81
CA ARG A 186 11.07 -26.97 -0.46
C ARG A 186 12.31 -26.10 -0.54
N ALA A 187 12.27 -24.86 -0.06
CA ALA A 187 13.47 -24.00 -0.03
C ALA A 187 14.63 -24.65 0.73
N ILE A 188 14.36 -25.24 1.91
CA ILE A 188 15.33 -25.96 2.74
C ILE A 188 15.88 -27.18 1.99
N LYS A 189 15.03 -27.98 1.34
CA LYS A 189 15.47 -29.13 0.52
C LYS A 189 16.45 -28.70 -0.58
N TRP A 190 16.18 -27.58 -1.27
CA TRP A 190 17.08 -27.04 -2.29
C TRP A 190 18.38 -26.47 -1.70
N PHE A 191 18.32 -25.84 -0.53
CA PHE A 191 19.50 -25.37 0.20
C PHE A 191 20.41 -26.52 0.65
N HIS A 192 19.85 -27.65 1.10
CA HIS A 192 20.63 -28.85 1.41
C HIS A 192 21.16 -29.54 0.16
N ARG A 193 20.38 -29.61 -0.92
CA ARG A 193 20.83 -30.14 -2.22
C ARG A 193 22.05 -29.36 -2.75
N MET A 194 22.01 -28.03 -2.65
CA MET A 194 23.11 -27.14 -3.03
C MET A 194 24.42 -27.54 -2.30
N LYS A 195 24.35 -27.72 -0.97
CA LYS A 195 25.50 -28.17 -0.16
C LYS A 195 25.96 -29.59 -0.48
N ARG A 196 25.02 -30.53 -0.67
CA ARG A 196 25.33 -31.93 -1.06
C ARG A 196 26.07 -31.99 -2.39
N ASN A 197 25.76 -31.07 -3.29
CA ASN A 197 26.41 -30.92 -4.58
C ASN A 197 27.67 -30.04 -4.52
N GLN A 198 28.21 -29.79 -3.31
CA GLN A 198 29.45 -29.04 -3.05
C GLN A 198 29.43 -27.62 -3.62
N VAL A 199 28.24 -27.03 -3.72
CA VAL A 199 28.06 -25.62 -4.08
C VAL A 199 27.89 -24.82 -2.79
N GLU A 200 28.90 -24.02 -2.43
CA GLU A 200 28.88 -23.27 -1.18
C GLU A 200 27.87 -22.10 -1.21
N PRO A 201 26.97 -21.99 -0.22
CA PRO A 201 26.07 -20.85 -0.09
C PRO A 201 26.84 -19.55 0.13
N ASP A 202 26.47 -18.52 -0.63
CA ASP A 202 27.00 -17.17 -0.49
C ASP A 202 26.08 -16.25 0.33
N VAL A 203 26.47 -14.98 0.46
CA VAL A 203 25.68 -13.95 1.13
C VAL A 203 24.26 -13.82 0.58
N PHE A 204 24.07 -13.96 -0.74
CA PHE A 204 22.74 -13.87 -1.36
C PHE A 204 21.87 -15.07 -1.01
N THR A 205 22.46 -16.27 -0.97
CA THR A 205 21.76 -17.50 -0.59
C THR A 205 21.29 -17.44 0.86
N TYR A 206 22.17 -17.03 1.79
CA TYR A 206 21.78 -16.82 3.18
C TYR A 206 20.72 -15.73 3.34
N THR A 207 20.91 -14.59 2.69
CA THR A 207 19.92 -13.48 2.73
C THR A 207 18.55 -13.91 2.21
N THR A 208 18.52 -14.74 1.17
CA THR A 208 17.27 -15.29 0.61
C THR A 208 16.55 -16.20 1.60
N MET A 209 17.27 -17.10 2.25
CA MET A 209 16.70 -17.99 3.26
C MET A 209 16.19 -17.19 4.48
N ILE A 210 16.95 -16.18 4.92
CA ILE A 210 16.54 -15.25 5.99
C ILE A 210 15.26 -14.51 5.61
N ASP A 211 15.15 -13.95 4.38
CA ASP A 211 13.91 -13.31 3.90
C ASP A 211 12.72 -14.29 3.95
N GLY A 212 12.94 -15.54 3.54
CA GLY A 212 11.93 -16.60 3.58
C GLY A 212 11.35 -16.83 4.99
N TYR A 213 12.21 -17.07 5.99
CA TYR A 213 11.77 -17.25 7.37
C TYR A 213 11.11 -15.99 7.95
N MET A 214 11.67 -14.80 7.70
CA MET A 214 11.08 -13.54 8.14
C MET A 214 9.68 -13.29 7.54
N ARG A 215 9.43 -13.70 6.29
CA ARG A 215 8.07 -13.62 5.69
C ARG A 215 7.05 -14.51 6.37
N MET A 216 7.48 -15.61 6.97
CA MET A 216 6.65 -16.48 7.80
C MET A 216 6.52 -16.00 9.25
N ALA A 217 7.15 -14.87 9.60
CA ALA A 217 7.31 -14.40 10.97
C ALA A 217 8.06 -15.40 11.89
N ASP A 218 8.88 -16.27 11.31
CA ASP A 218 9.74 -17.20 12.03
C ASP A 218 11.11 -16.56 12.29
N VAL A 219 11.10 -15.59 13.21
CA VAL A 219 12.29 -14.81 13.62
C VAL A 219 13.40 -15.70 14.19
N PRO A 220 13.14 -16.70 15.05
CA PRO A 220 14.20 -17.55 15.62
C PRO A 220 15.05 -18.26 14.56
N ASN A 221 14.42 -18.85 13.53
CA ASN A 221 15.16 -19.52 12.46
C ASN A 221 15.90 -18.53 11.56
N ALA A 222 15.32 -17.35 11.31
CA ALA A 222 16.01 -16.27 10.59
C ALA A 222 17.28 -15.80 11.33
N GLU A 223 17.21 -15.58 12.64
CA GLU A 223 18.37 -15.22 13.46
C GLU A 223 19.39 -16.35 13.58
N GLY A 224 18.93 -17.61 13.61
CA GLY A 224 19.80 -18.79 13.55
C GLY A 224 20.63 -18.82 12.26
N LEU A 225 20.00 -18.56 11.11
CA LEU A 225 20.71 -18.46 9.83
C LEU A 225 21.65 -17.27 9.76
N PHE A 226 21.25 -16.11 10.31
CA PHE A 226 22.11 -14.92 10.38
C PHE A 226 23.37 -15.20 11.20
N ARG A 227 23.23 -15.86 12.38
CA ARG A 227 24.36 -16.30 13.19
C ARG A 227 25.22 -17.33 12.46
N SER A 228 24.60 -18.33 11.82
CA SER A 228 25.32 -19.34 11.03
C SER A 228 26.16 -18.71 9.92
N MET A 229 25.60 -17.74 9.20
CA MET A 229 26.29 -16.97 8.16
C MET A 229 27.55 -16.29 8.71
N MET A 230 27.42 -15.61 9.87
CA MET A 230 28.54 -14.97 10.58
C MET A 230 29.61 -15.98 11.03
N THR A 231 29.22 -17.10 11.65
CA THR A 231 30.16 -18.14 12.13
C THR A 231 30.97 -18.77 11.01
N LYS A 232 30.44 -18.78 9.78
CA LYS A 232 31.11 -19.28 8.59
C LYS A 232 31.98 -18.22 7.90
N GLY A 233 32.17 -17.06 8.51
CA GLY A 233 32.94 -15.95 7.96
C GLY A 233 32.26 -15.23 6.78
N ILE A 234 30.98 -15.53 6.49
CA ILE A 234 30.22 -14.84 5.45
C ILE A 234 29.64 -13.57 6.08
N ARG A 235 30.15 -12.40 5.69
CA ARG A 235 29.72 -11.13 6.27
C ARG A 235 28.37 -10.67 5.69
N PRO A 236 27.35 -10.35 6.52
CA PRO A 236 26.13 -9.66 6.11
C PRO A 236 26.47 -8.36 5.39
N ASN A 237 25.74 -8.10 4.31
CA ASN A 237 25.87 -6.85 3.58
C ASN A 237 24.64 -5.96 3.81
N ARG A 238 24.63 -4.77 3.19
CA ARG A 238 23.50 -3.84 3.25
C ARG A 238 22.17 -4.49 2.86
N VAL A 239 22.17 -5.37 1.86
CA VAL A 239 20.95 -6.05 1.41
C VAL A 239 20.41 -6.98 2.50
N THR A 240 21.28 -7.70 3.21
CA THR A 240 20.88 -8.54 4.35
C THR A 240 20.21 -7.71 5.45
N TYR A 241 20.83 -6.60 5.86
CA TYR A 241 20.25 -5.73 6.89
C TYR A 241 18.97 -5.04 6.42
N ASN A 242 18.91 -4.53 5.18
CA ASN A 242 17.70 -3.93 4.61
C ASN A 242 16.55 -4.94 4.56
N THR A 243 16.83 -6.20 4.24
CA THR A 243 15.83 -7.28 4.26
C THR A 243 15.27 -7.49 5.67
N LEU A 244 16.14 -7.62 6.66
CA LEU A 244 15.75 -7.77 8.06
C LEU A 244 14.93 -6.58 8.56
N MET A 245 15.41 -5.35 8.35
CA MET A 245 14.70 -4.12 8.72
C MET A 245 13.32 -4.05 8.06
N HIS A 246 13.24 -4.29 6.75
CA HIS A 246 11.97 -4.23 6.03
C HIS A 246 10.98 -5.25 6.57
N GLN A 247 11.40 -6.50 6.80
CA GLN A 247 10.49 -7.53 7.31
C GLN A 247 10.06 -7.26 8.76
N SER A 248 10.95 -6.77 9.63
CA SER A 248 10.58 -6.33 10.98
C SER A 248 9.52 -5.23 10.96
N ILE A 249 9.68 -4.24 10.08
CA ILE A 249 8.65 -3.19 9.90
C ILE A 249 7.34 -3.76 9.35
N MET A 250 7.39 -4.72 8.42
CA MET A 250 6.19 -5.41 7.93
C MET A 250 5.50 -6.24 9.02
N GLN A 251 6.20 -6.60 10.09
CA GLN A 251 5.66 -7.29 11.27
C GLN A 251 5.23 -6.32 12.38
N LEU A 252 5.30 -5.00 12.14
CA LEU A 252 5.01 -3.93 13.11
C LEU A 252 5.97 -3.95 14.32
N ASP A 253 7.20 -4.44 14.12
CA ASP A 253 8.27 -4.43 15.11
C ASP A 253 9.34 -3.42 14.68
N ILE A 254 9.10 -2.14 15.00
CA ILE A 254 10.05 -1.06 14.72
C ILE A 254 11.34 -1.22 15.54
N GLU A 255 11.24 -1.78 16.75
CA GLU A 255 12.35 -1.85 17.70
C GLU A 255 13.45 -2.76 17.15
N THR A 256 13.05 -3.95 16.67
CA THR A 256 13.97 -4.86 15.98
C THR A 256 14.52 -4.23 14.70
N ALA A 257 13.73 -3.44 13.96
CA ALA A 257 14.23 -2.74 12.78
C ALA A 257 15.31 -1.70 13.14
N VAL A 258 15.10 -0.91 14.21
CA VAL A 258 16.10 0.04 14.74
C VAL A 258 17.35 -0.69 15.21
N ARG A 259 17.21 -1.85 15.87
CA ARG A 259 18.36 -2.70 16.26
C ARG A 259 19.17 -3.12 15.04
N PHE A 260 18.52 -3.55 13.95
CA PHE A 260 19.21 -3.90 12.72
C PHE A 260 19.85 -2.69 12.02
N TRP A 261 19.24 -1.51 12.08
CA TRP A 261 19.88 -0.26 11.64
C TRP A 261 21.18 0.02 12.41
N SER A 262 21.14 -0.05 13.75
CA SER A 262 22.34 0.13 14.57
C SER A 262 23.41 -0.91 14.25
N ASN A 263 23.03 -2.17 14.02
CA ASN A 263 23.96 -3.22 13.65
C ASN A 263 24.57 -3.00 12.25
N LEU A 264 23.82 -2.48 11.29
CA LEU A 264 24.32 -2.10 9.97
C LEU A 264 25.43 -1.04 10.12
N VAL A 265 25.19 0.00 10.93
CA VAL A 265 26.17 1.08 11.16
C VAL A 265 27.39 0.57 11.92
N LYS A 266 27.21 -0.25 12.97
CA LYS A 266 28.30 -0.89 13.73
C LYS A 266 29.15 -1.82 12.87
N ALA A 267 28.56 -2.45 11.85
CA ALA A 267 29.28 -3.25 10.86
C ALA A 267 30.11 -2.42 9.87
N GLY A 268 30.14 -1.08 10.00
CA GLY A 268 30.86 -0.16 9.12
C GLY A 268 30.19 0.01 7.75
N LEU A 269 28.94 -0.42 7.59
CA LEU A 269 28.20 -0.27 6.35
C LEU A 269 27.50 1.10 6.35
N ARG A 270 27.55 1.80 5.21
CA ARG A 270 26.81 3.06 5.03
C ARG A 270 25.36 2.77 4.62
N PRO A 271 24.34 3.28 5.33
CA PRO A 271 22.96 3.18 4.87
C PRO A 271 22.79 3.79 3.47
N ASP A 272 21.88 3.21 2.67
CA ASP A 272 21.54 3.75 1.35
C ASP A 272 20.12 4.32 1.33
N VAL A 273 19.71 4.87 0.18
CA VAL A 273 18.34 5.39 -0.02
C VAL A 273 17.27 4.36 0.36
N TYR A 274 17.52 3.06 0.18
CA TYR A 274 16.58 2.01 0.56
C TYR A 274 16.55 1.79 2.07
N SER A 275 17.70 1.79 2.75
CA SER A 275 17.78 1.75 4.20
C SER A 275 16.93 2.86 4.81
N TYR A 276 17.11 4.10 4.33
CA TYR A 276 16.33 5.25 4.81
C TYR A 276 14.85 5.13 4.46
N ALA A 277 14.50 4.75 3.22
CA ALA A 277 13.10 4.56 2.82
C ALA A 277 12.37 3.55 3.70
N ILE A 278 13.03 2.44 4.05
CA ILE A 278 12.50 1.40 4.93
C ILE A 278 12.19 1.99 6.31
N MET A 279 13.16 2.66 6.94
CA MET A 279 12.99 3.23 8.28
C MET A 279 11.97 4.38 8.34
N ILE A 280 12.02 5.31 7.38
CA ILE A 280 11.04 6.41 7.25
C ILE A 280 9.63 5.84 7.10
N HIS A 281 9.45 4.82 6.26
CA HIS A 281 8.16 4.14 6.11
C HIS A 281 7.67 3.52 7.42
N GLY A 282 8.54 2.81 8.16
CA GLY A 282 8.17 2.21 9.44
C GLY A 282 7.79 3.24 10.49
N LEU A 283 8.60 4.28 10.67
CA LEU A 283 8.29 5.37 11.61
C LEU A 283 6.98 6.08 11.24
N GLY A 284 6.72 6.24 9.94
CA GLY A 284 5.46 6.75 9.43
C GLY A 284 4.25 5.87 9.72
N MET A 285 4.40 4.54 9.76
CA MET A 285 3.33 3.63 10.16
C MET A 285 2.96 3.75 11.65
N GLU A 286 3.93 4.08 12.49
CA GLU A 286 3.72 4.33 13.93
C GLU A 286 3.34 5.78 14.26
N GLY A 287 3.31 6.67 13.27
CA GLY A 287 2.99 8.08 13.47
C GLY A 287 4.14 8.91 14.07
N GLN A 288 5.36 8.37 14.12
CA GLN A 288 6.55 9.07 14.63
C GLN A 288 7.14 10.02 13.56
N LEU A 289 6.36 11.04 13.17
CA LEU A 289 6.70 11.97 12.08
C LEU A 289 8.03 12.69 12.29
N ASP A 290 8.29 13.21 13.50
CA ASP A 290 9.52 13.97 13.79
C ASP A 290 10.78 13.13 13.57
N LYS A 291 10.79 11.87 14.02
CA LYS A 291 11.92 10.96 13.83
C LYS A 291 12.12 10.60 12.36
N ALA A 292 11.04 10.50 11.59
CA ALA A 292 11.12 10.25 10.16
C ALA A 292 11.74 11.43 9.40
N TRP A 293 11.39 12.66 9.77
CA TRP A 293 12.03 13.87 9.23
C TRP A 293 13.49 14.00 9.65
N GLN A 294 13.83 13.68 10.89
CA GLN A 294 15.24 13.63 11.33
C GLN A 294 16.07 12.63 10.50
N LEU A 295 15.52 11.45 10.18
CA LEU A 295 16.18 10.49 9.29
C LEU A 295 16.29 11.02 7.85
N TYR A 296 15.28 11.71 7.34
CA TYR A 296 15.34 12.37 6.05
C TYR A 296 16.43 13.46 6.00
N ASP A 297 16.51 14.32 7.02
CA ASP A 297 17.51 15.37 7.09
C ASP A 297 18.92 14.77 7.18
N ASN A 298 19.09 13.69 7.95
CA ASN A 298 20.35 12.94 8.00
C ASN A 298 20.71 12.34 6.63
N MET A 299 19.74 11.80 5.90
CA MET A 299 19.94 11.30 4.53
C MET A 299 20.43 12.40 3.58
N VAL A 300 19.83 13.60 3.66
CA VAL A 300 20.22 14.77 2.85
C VAL A 300 21.61 15.27 3.25
N GLN A 301 21.93 15.34 4.54
CA GLN A 301 23.25 15.71 5.05
C GLN A 301 24.35 14.75 4.57
N GLN A 302 24.03 13.47 4.46
CA GLN A 302 24.93 12.46 3.88
C GLN A 302 24.99 12.49 2.34
N GLN A 303 24.37 13.48 1.69
CA GLN A 303 24.34 13.66 0.25
C GLN A 303 23.74 12.45 -0.50
N ILE A 304 22.82 11.72 0.15
CA ILE A 304 22.11 10.60 -0.47
C ILE A 304 20.90 11.17 -1.21
N ASN A 305 20.85 10.98 -2.53
CA ASN A 305 19.76 11.50 -3.36
C ASN A 305 18.40 10.87 -2.95
N VAL A 306 17.42 11.74 -2.73
CA VAL A 306 16.03 11.37 -2.45
C VAL A 306 15.44 10.74 -3.70
N ASN A 307 14.83 9.56 -3.57
CA ASN A 307 14.11 8.93 -4.66
C ASN A 307 12.59 9.12 -4.52
N GLU A 308 11.86 8.68 -5.54
CA GLU A 308 10.41 8.78 -5.59
C GLU A 308 9.72 8.05 -4.43
N VAL A 309 10.34 6.96 -3.93
CA VAL A 309 9.80 6.15 -2.83
C VAL A 309 9.84 6.93 -1.51
N VAL A 310 10.98 7.55 -1.18
CA VAL A 310 11.12 8.38 0.03
C VAL A 310 10.16 9.56 -0.02
N ALA A 311 10.14 10.29 -1.15
CA ALA A 311 9.24 11.43 -1.34
C ALA A 311 7.75 11.06 -1.20
N THR A 312 7.33 9.97 -1.86
CA THR A 312 5.93 9.49 -1.78
C THR A 312 5.59 9.00 -0.37
N THR A 313 6.54 8.40 0.34
CA THR A 313 6.36 7.94 1.72
C THR A 313 6.12 9.13 2.65
N LEU A 314 6.97 10.16 2.58
CA LEU A 314 6.82 11.39 3.38
C LEU A 314 5.48 12.08 3.10
N MET A 315 5.08 12.21 1.84
CA MET A 315 3.75 12.70 1.49
C MET A 315 2.64 11.85 2.13
N GLY A 316 2.71 10.53 1.98
CA GLY A 316 1.70 9.60 2.49
C GLY A 316 1.61 9.59 4.02
N MET A 317 2.69 9.90 4.72
CA MET A 317 2.70 10.09 6.17
C MET A 317 1.87 11.29 6.60
N HIS A 318 2.00 12.42 5.89
CA HIS A 318 1.20 13.62 6.15
C HIS A 318 -0.28 13.44 5.79
N VAL A 319 -0.58 12.75 4.68
CA VAL A 319 -1.97 12.37 4.35
C VAL A 319 -2.60 11.51 5.46
N LYS A 320 -1.85 10.56 6.02
CA LYS A 320 -2.33 9.74 7.16
C LYS A 320 -2.51 10.55 8.44
N ALA A 321 -1.69 11.58 8.64
CA ALA A 321 -1.79 12.51 9.77
C ALA A 321 -2.84 13.61 9.56
N HIS A 322 -3.59 13.57 8.45
CA HIS A 322 -4.57 14.57 8.05
C HIS A 322 -3.99 15.97 7.75
N ASP A 323 -2.67 16.07 7.54
CA ASP A 323 -1.98 17.29 7.10
C ASP A 323 -1.88 17.34 5.56
N ASN A 324 -3.04 17.40 4.90
CA ASN A 324 -3.12 17.30 3.44
C ASN A 324 -2.44 18.47 2.72
N ASN A 325 -2.50 19.68 3.28
CA ASN A 325 -1.88 20.87 2.69
C ASN A 325 -0.36 20.71 2.63
N HIS A 326 0.24 20.22 3.72
CA HIS A 326 1.67 19.95 3.72
C HIS A 326 2.03 18.80 2.77
N ALA A 327 1.19 17.77 2.64
CA ALA A 327 1.40 16.72 1.63
C ALA A 327 1.40 17.27 0.19
N ILE A 328 0.55 18.24 -0.13
CA ILE A 328 0.49 18.93 -1.44
C ILE A 328 1.73 19.81 -1.64
N GLN A 329 2.19 20.53 -0.62
CA GLN A 329 3.44 21.30 -0.69
C GLN A 329 4.65 20.39 -0.94
N LEU A 330 4.71 19.23 -0.28
CA LEU A 330 5.75 18.24 -0.52
C LEU A 330 5.69 17.66 -1.92
N PHE A 331 4.48 17.52 -2.50
CA PHE A 331 4.33 17.13 -3.89
C PHE A 331 4.94 18.16 -4.84
N ARG A 332 4.58 19.45 -4.69
CA ARG A 332 5.17 20.56 -5.45
C ARG A 332 6.70 20.55 -5.36
N ARG A 333 7.24 20.43 -4.13
CA ARG A 333 8.69 20.37 -3.89
C ARG A 333 9.35 19.16 -4.56
N PHE A 334 8.89 17.95 -4.27
CA PHE A 334 9.61 16.74 -4.69
C PHE A 334 9.33 16.30 -6.12
N PHE A 335 8.19 16.61 -6.71
CA PHE A 335 7.84 16.10 -8.03
C PHE A 335 7.85 17.18 -9.10
N ILE A 336 7.47 18.41 -8.76
CA ILE A 336 7.39 19.51 -9.73
C ILE A 336 8.73 20.26 -9.78
N GLN A 337 9.19 20.81 -8.65
CA GLN A 337 10.45 21.56 -8.59
C GLN A 337 11.66 20.65 -8.86
N ASP A 338 11.75 19.51 -8.17
CA ASP A 338 12.82 18.52 -8.37
C ASP A 338 12.67 17.71 -9.68
N ARG A 339 11.59 17.91 -10.46
CA ARG A 339 11.27 17.20 -11.72
C ARG A 339 11.40 15.67 -11.61
N ARG A 340 10.82 15.09 -10.55
CA ARG A 340 10.89 13.63 -10.31
C ARG A 340 9.79 12.89 -11.06
N PRO A 341 10.06 11.65 -11.53
CA PRO A 341 9.05 10.86 -12.21
C PRO A 341 7.91 10.49 -11.27
N LEU A 342 6.67 10.65 -11.73
CA LEU A 342 5.50 10.27 -10.96
C LEU A 342 5.17 8.79 -11.13
N THR A 343 5.01 8.10 -10.00
CA THR A 343 4.48 6.73 -9.98
C THR A 343 2.96 6.73 -9.87
N ALA A 344 2.31 5.65 -10.27
CA ALA A 344 0.88 5.47 -10.03
C ALA A 344 0.52 5.54 -8.53
N HIS A 345 1.44 5.12 -7.65
CA HIS A 345 1.25 5.24 -6.21
C HIS A 345 1.29 6.70 -5.76
N THR A 346 2.26 7.49 -6.21
CA THR A 346 2.39 8.92 -5.92
C THR A 346 1.14 9.69 -6.32
N ARG A 347 0.62 9.45 -7.54
CA ARG A 347 -0.62 10.06 -8.02
C ARG A 347 -1.81 9.74 -7.12
N ASN A 348 -1.94 8.48 -6.70
CA ASN A 348 -3.00 8.08 -5.76
C ASN A 348 -2.85 8.72 -4.37
N VAL A 349 -1.61 8.90 -3.88
CA VAL A 349 -1.36 9.61 -2.61
C VAL A 349 -1.78 11.07 -2.72
N LEU A 350 -1.42 11.74 -3.82
CA LEU A 350 -1.85 13.11 -4.10
C LEU A 350 -3.39 13.20 -4.23
N LEU A 351 -4.01 12.32 -5.01
CA LEU A 351 -5.47 12.26 -5.16
C LEU A 351 -6.16 12.13 -3.80
N ASN A 352 -5.67 11.24 -2.93
CA ASN A 352 -6.21 11.11 -1.57
C ASN A 352 -6.05 12.39 -0.75
N ALA A 353 -4.92 13.12 -0.89
CA ALA A 353 -4.70 14.38 -0.20
C ALA A 353 -5.69 15.46 -0.66
N LEU A 354 -5.89 15.59 -1.98
CA LEU A 354 -6.80 16.56 -2.60
C LEU A 354 -8.26 16.28 -2.22
N ILE A 355 -8.68 15.02 -2.34
CA ILE A 355 -10.07 14.61 -2.11
C ILE A 355 -10.43 14.55 -0.62
N ALA A 356 -9.46 14.41 0.29
CA ALA A 356 -9.76 14.23 1.71
C ALA A 356 -10.58 15.39 2.31
N ASN A 357 -10.31 16.63 1.91
CA ASN A 357 -10.99 17.82 2.43
C ASN A 357 -11.89 18.53 1.40
N ALA A 358 -11.96 18.07 0.16
CA ALA A 358 -12.77 18.67 -0.89
C ALA A 358 -14.29 18.57 -0.60
N ASP A 359 -15.09 19.48 -1.11
CA ASP A 359 -16.55 19.34 -1.09
C ASP A 359 -17.04 18.31 -2.13
N LEU A 360 -18.33 17.95 -2.08
CA LEU A 360 -18.90 16.96 -2.99
C LEU A 360 -18.83 17.40 -4.47
N PRO A 361 -19.17 18.65 -4.84
CA PRO A 361 -19.04 19.13 -6.22
C PRO A 361 -17.61 19.04 -6.78
N THR A 362 -16.59 19.40 -5.99
CA THR A 362 -15.19 19.30 -6.43
C THR A 362 -14.79 17.85 -6.72
N ILE A 363 -15.27 16.89 -5.92
CA ILE A 363 -14.97 15.47 -6.14
C ILE A 363 -15.68 14.93 -7.37
N GLN A 364 -16.93 15.34 -7.59
CA GLN A 364 -17.66 15.00 -8.82
C GLN A 364 -16.94 15.57 -10.05
N SER A 365 -16.44 16.81 -9.97
CA SER A 365 -15.60 17.42 -11.02
C SER A 365 -14.33 16.62 -11.29
N TYR A 366 -13.57 16.25 -10.25
CA TYR A 366 -12.38 15.40 -10.41
C TYR A 366 -12.70 14.02 -10.99
N TYR A 367 -13.86 13.46 -10.62
CA TYR A 367 -14.29 12.19 -11.17
C TYR A 367 -14.67 12.31 -12.65
N GLN A 368 -15.36 13.38 -13.03
CA GLN A 368 -15.70 13.66 -14.42
C GLN A 368 -14.43 13.86 -15.27
N GLN A 369 -13.48 14.67 -14.81
CA GLN A 369 -12.19 14.85 -15.47
C GLN A 369 -11.44 13.51 -15.65
N TYR A 370 -11.54 12.62 -14.67
CA TYR A 370 -10.99 11.27 -14.78
C TYR A 370 -11.67 10.44 -15.86
N LEU A 371 -13.01 10.45 -15.92
CA LEU A 371 -13.78 9.75 -16.95
C LEU A 371 -13.49 10.28 -18.35
N ASP A 372 -13.43 11.61 -18.50
CA ASP A 372 -13.10 12.28 -19.76
C ASP A 372 -11.72 11.83 -20.26
N PHE A 373 -10.73 11.84 -19.37
CA PHE A 373 -9.39 11.32 -19.67
C PHE A 373 -9.42 9.84 -20.08
N LEU A 374 -10.20 9.00 -19.39
CA LEU A 374 -10.34 7.59 -19.74
C LEU A 374 -11.07 7.34 -21.06
N ASN A 375 -11.84 8.31 -21.55
CA ASN A 375 -12.57 8.22 -22.81
C ASN A 375 -11.75 8.73 -24.01
N LEU A 376 -10.66 9.48 -23.77
CA LEU A 376 -9.74 9.90 -24.84
C LEU A 376 -9.14 8.70 -25.59
N PRO A 377 -8.97 8.80 -26.93
CA PRO A 377 -8.19 7.83 -27.71
C PRO A 377 -6.79 7.65 -27.12
N LYS A 378 -6.26 6.41 -27.14
CA LYS A 378 -4.94 6.10 -26.55
C LYS A 378 -3.82 7.00 -27.07
N ASP A 379 -3.88 7.40 -28.33
CA ASP A 379 -2.89 8.25 -28.99
C ASP A 379 -2.97 9.72 -28.53
N GLN A 380 -4.15 10.17 -28.07
CA GLN A 380 -4.38 11.52 -27.56
C GLN A 380 -4.12 11.64 -26.04
N ARG A 381 -4.14 10.52 -25.30
CA ARG A 381 -3.81 10.51 -23.86
C ARG A 381 -2.38 10.94 -23.54
N ALA A 382 -1.46 10.82 -24.51
CA ALA A 382 -0.06 11.21 -24.34
C ALA A 382 0.18 12.71 -24.52
N ALA A 383 -0.77 13.45 -25.11
CA ALA A 383 -0.53 14.82 -25.56
C ALA A 383 -0.79 15.89 -24.48
N SER A 384 -1.70 15.67 -23.51
CA SER A 384 -1.96 16.55 -22.36
C SER A 384 -2.85 15.88 -21.29
N PRO A 385 -2.41 14.82 -20.59
CA PRO A 385 -3.17 14.32 -19.45
C PRO A 385 -2.94 15.21 -18.22
N PRO A 386 -3.97 15.46 -17.37
CA PRO A 386 -3.71 15.93 -16.03
C PRO A 386 -2.73 14.95 -15.38
N ILE A 387 -1.63 15.46 -14.81
CA ILE A 387 -0.55 14.65 -14.22
C ILE A 387 -1.09 13.63 -13.19
N LEU A 388 -2.28 13.89 -12.62
CA LEU A 388 -3.02 13.02 -11.71
C LEU A 388 -3.46 11.67 -12.32
N PHE A 389 -3.76 11.58 -13.63
CA PHE A 389 -4.46 10.44 -14.23
C PHE A 389 -3.67 9.64 -15.28
N GLU A 390 -2.43 10.06 -15.58
CA GLU A 390 -1.57 9.49 -16.64
C GLU A 390 -1.38 7.96 -16.57
N ALA A 391 -1.59 7.33 -15.41
CA ALA A 391 -1.47 5.89 -15.23
C ALA A 391 -2.64 5.07 -15.85
N GLY A 392 -3.70 5.71 -16.32
CA GLY A 392 -4.85 5.03 -16.95
C GLY A 392 -5.86 4.48 -15.94
N ALA A 393 -6.68 3.53 -16.39
CA ALA A 393 -7.77 2.98 -15.60
C ALA A 393 -7.24 1.97 -14.56
N HIS A 394 -7.29 2.33 -13.28
CA HIS A 394 -6.75 1.52 -12.19
C HIS A 394 -7.76 1.34 -11.06
N VAL A 395 -7.87 0.11 -10.55
CA VAL A 395 -8.80 -0.23 -9.46
C VAL A 395 -8.62 0.65 -8.22
N VAL A 396 -7.39 1.08 -7.92
CA VAL A 396 -7.09 1.93 -6.76
C VAL A 396 -7.73 3.31 -6.90
N THR A 397 -7.70 3.89 -8.09
CA THR A 397 -8.26 5.22 -8.37
C THR A 397 -9.78 5.20 -8.24
N PHE A 398 -10.46 4.23 -8.87
CA PHE A 398 -11.91 4.02 -8.69
C PHE A 398 -12.26 3.77 -7.21
N THR A 399 -11.49 2.93 -6.51
CA THR A 399 -11.70 2.64 -5.08
C THR A 399 -11.51 3.89 -4.22
N THR A 400 -10.61 4.81 -4.58
CA THR A 400 -10.44 6.10 -3.89
C THR A 400 -11.67 7.00 -4.08
N PHE A 401 -12.20 7.12 -5.30
CA PHE A 401 -13.43 7.87 -5.55
C PHE A 401 -14.65 7.27 -4.84
N MET A 402 -14.83 5.93 -4.91
CA MET A 402 -15.90 5.26 -4.16
C MET A 402 -15.79 5.56 -2.65
N ARG A 403 -14.58 5.52 -2.08
CA ARG A 403 -14.38 5.85 -0.66
C ARG A 403 -14.73 7.31 -0.36
N SER A 404 -14.41 8.24 -1.24
CA SER A 404 -14.68 9.66 -1.01
C SER A 404 -16.14 10.03 -1.11
N PHE A 405 -16.89 9.39 -2.01
CA PHE A 405 -18.34 9.53 -2.09
C PHE A 405 -19.03 8.89 -0.88
N LEU A 406 -18.58 7.69 -0.47
CA LEU A 406 -19.09 7.04 0.75
C LEU A 406 -18.92 7.91 2.00
N ARG A 407 -17.79 8.61 2.14
CA ARG A 407 -17.53 9.52 3.28
C ARG A 407 -18.42 10.76 3.30
N ARG A 408 -19.04 11.10 2.17
CA ARG A 408 -19.94 12.26 1.99
C ARG A 408 -21.40 11.83 1.81
N ASP A 409 -21.71 10.58 2.12
CA ASP A 409 -23.04 9.97 2.00
C ASP A 409 -23.65 10.00 0.57
N ASP A 410 -22.84 10.14 -0.48
CA ASP A 410 -23.28 10.04 -1.88
C ASP A 410 -23.29 8.58 -2.36
N LEU A 411 -24.24 7.81 -1.83
CA LEU A 411 -24.38 6.37 -2.07
C LEU A 411 -24.68 6.00 -3.54
N PRO A 412 -25.51 6.75 -4.29
CA PRO A 412 -25.72 6.51 -5.71
C PRO A 412 -24.41 6.59 -6.50
N MET A 413 -23.58 7.60 -6.22
CA MET A 413 -22.30 7.75 -6.91
C MET A 413 -21.32 6.61 -6.58
N VAL A 414 -21.34 6.04 -5.37
CA VAL A 414 -20.55 4.83 -5.06
C VAL A 414 -20.92 3.67 -6.00
N SER A 415 -22.22 3.49 -6.26
CA SER A 415 -22.73 2.44 -7.15
C SER A 415 -22.40 2.74 -8.61
N GLN A 416 -22.53 4.00 -9.05
CA GLN A 416 -22.16 4.44 -10.40
C GLN A 416 -20.67 4.19 -10.68
N VAL A 417 -19.79 4.61 -9.76
CA VAL A 417 -18.34 4.44 -9.91
C VAL A 417 -17.95 2.96 -10.00
N TYR A 418 -18.65 2.08 -9.27
CA TYR A 418 -18.47 0.63 -9.37
C TYR A 418 -18.90 0.09 -10.73
N GLN A 419 -20.06 0.52 -11.25
CA GLN A 419 -20.55 0.13 -12.57
C GLN A 419 -19.60 0.60 -13.68
N ASP A 420 -19.12 1.83 -13.62
CA ASP A 420 -18.15 2.38 -14.58
C ASP A 420 -16.83 1.60 -14.58
N MET A 421 -16.37 1.17 -13.40
CA MET A 421 -15.20 0.32 -13.26
C MET A 421 -15.43 -1.06 -13.91
N MET A 422 -16.58 -1.68 -13.66
CA MET A 422 -16.95 -2.99 -14.21
C MET A 422 -17.14 -2.95 -15.73
N ALA A 423 -17.78 -1.91 -16.27
CA ALA A 423 -17.98 -1.70 -17.70
C ALA A 423 -16.65 -1.61 -18.46
N ARG A 424 -15.58 -1.16 -17.79
CA ARG A 424 -14.23 -1.08 -18.34
C ARG A 424 -13.40 -2.36 -18.15
N GLY A 425 -14.01 -3.44 -17.65
CA GLY A 425 -13.35 -4.74 -17.43
C GLY A 425 -12.33 -4.74 -16.30
N ILE A 426 -12.38 -3.76 -15.39
CA ILE A 426 -11.44 -3.65 -14.27
C ILE A 426 -11.95 -4.51 -13.12
N LYS A 427 -11.16 -5.51 -12.74
CA LYS A 427 -11.55 -6.45 -11.68
C LYS A 427 -11.56 -5.77 -10.30
N PRO A 428 -12.67 -5.84 -9.54
CA PRO A 428 -12.75 -5.31 -8.18
C PRO A 428 -11.81 -6.05 -7.21
N THR A 429 -11.46 -5.38 -6.11
CA THR A 429 -10.77 -6.00 -4.97
C THR A 429 -11.73 -6.21 -3.79
N ILE A 430 -11.32 -6.98 -2.78
CA ILE A 430 -12.05 -7.11 -1.50
C ILE A 430 -12.37 -5.74 -0.88
N VAL A 431 -11.47 -4.76 -1.03
CA VAL A 431 -11.69 -3.39 -0.53
C VAL A 431 -12.79 -2.68 -1.32
N THR A 432 -12.80 -2.86 -2.63
CA THR A 432 -13.81 -2.28 -3.53
C THR A 432 -15.20 -2.81 -3.19
N TYR A 433 -15.34 -4.14 -3.03
CA TYR A 433 -16.58 -4.76 -2.59
C TYR A 433 -16.99 -4.32 -1.19
N GLY A 434 -16.03 -4.19 -0.26
CA GLY A 434 -16.32 -3.70 1.09
C GLY A 434 -16.93 -2.29 1.10
N ILE A 435 -16.44 -1.39 0.25
CA ILE A 435 -16.99 -0.02 0.12
C ILE A 435 -18.40 -0.06 -0.48
N LEU A 436 -18.62 -0.88 -1.52
CA LEU A 436 -19.94 -1.06 -2.13
C LEU A 436 -20.95 -1.64 -1.12
N MET A 437 -20.57 -2.69 -0.38
CA MET A 437 -21.40 -3.29 0.67
C MET A 437 -21.71 -2.29 1.78
N LEU A 438 -20.78 -1.40 2.14
CA LEU A 438 -21.07 -0.35 3.11
C LEU A 438 -22.11 0.63 2.58
N ALA A 439 -22.03 1.01 1.30
CA ALA A 439 -23.04 1.88 0.69
C ALA A 439 -24.44 1.25 0.74
N HIS A 440 -24.57 -0.04 0.45
CA HIS A 440 -25.84 -0.78 0.59
C HIS A 440 -26.23 -1.04 2.06
N ALA A 441 -25.29 -1.14 3.00
CA ALA A 441 -25.61 -1.32 4.40
C ALA A 441 -26.13 -0.02 5.06
N TYR A 442 -25.87 1.15 4.47
CA TYR A 442 -26.44 2.43 4.90
C TYR A 442 -27.95 2.53 4.62
N ILE A 443 -28.41 1.95 3.51
CA ILE A 443 -29.83 1.80 3.17
C ILE A 443 -30.17 0.35 3.49
N PRO A 444 -30.60 -0.04 4.71
CA PRO A 444 -30.57 -1.41 5.23
C PRO A 444 -31.15 -2.47 4.27
N ASP A 445 -30.32 -2.87 3.31
CA ASP A 445 -30.62 -3.75 2.19
C ASP A 445 -29.73 -4.98 2.34
N PRO A 446 -30.14 -5.89 3.23
CA PRO A 446 -29.36 -7.08 3.51
C PRO A 446 -29.26 -8.01 2.29
N HIS A 447 -30.21 -7.94 1.36
CA HIS A 447 -30.23 -8.77 0.16
C HIS A 447 -29.09 -8.37 -0.77
N SER A 448 -28.91 -7.08 -1.05
CA SER A 448 -27.77 -6.60 -1.83
C SER A 448 -26.44 -6.90 -1.16
N CYS A 449 -26.33 -6.70 0.16
CA CYS A 449 -25.13 -7.03 0.92
C CYS A 449 -24.77 -8.52 0.80
N ASN A 450 -25.75 -9.42 0.94
CA ASN A 450 -25.54 -10.85 0.81
C ASN A 450 -25.23 -11.26 -0.64
N LYS A 451 -25.89 -10.64 -1.63
CA LYS A 451 -25.60 -10.87 -3.05
C LYS A 451 -24.14 -10.54 -3.37
N ILE A 452 -23.65 -9.38 -2.93
CA ILE A 452 -22.25 -8.99 -3.11
C ILE A 452 -21.30 -9.99 -2.42
N LEU A 453 -21.64 -10.50 -1.23
CA LEU A 453 -20.83 -11.53 -0.57
C LEU A 453 -20.72 -12.82 -1.40
N GLN A 454 -21.80 -13.23 -2.07
CA GLN A 454 -21.77 -14.38 -2.98
C GLN A 454 -20.98 -14.09 -4.25
N GLU A 455 -21.07 -12.86 -4.81
CA GLU A 455 -20.25 -12.43 -5.96
C GLU A 455 -18.75 -12.48 -5.64
N ILE A 456 -18.33 -12.10 -4.43
CA ILE A 456 -16.94 -12.19 -3.97
C ILE A 456 -16.46 -13.65 -4.00
N LYS A 457 -17.27 -14.58 -3.47
CA LYS A 457 -16.97 -16.02 -3.46
C LYS A 457 -16.88 -16.56 -4.89
N ALA A 458 -17.83 -16.19 -5.77
CA ALA A 458 -17.86 -16.59 -7.17
C ALA A 458 -16.67 -16.05 -7.97
N ALA A 459 -16.16 -14.87 -7.62
CA ALA A 459 -14.94 -14.28 -8.19
C ALA A 459 -13.63 -14.97 -7.72
N GLY A 460 -13.72 -15.99 -6.86
CA GLY A 460 -12.56 -16.69 -6.30
C GLY A 460 -11.79 -15.88 -5.26
N LEU A 461 -12.38 -14.81 -4.72
CA LEU A 461 -11.79 -14.01 -3.66
C LEU A 461 -12.23 -14.56 -2.30
N ALA A 462 -11.30 -14.69 -1.35
CA ALA A 462 -11.62 -15.12 0.01
C ALA A 462 -12.19 -13.93 0.81
N PRO A 463 -13.48 -13.95 1.22
CA PRO A 463 -14.03 -12.89 2.05
C PRO A 463 -13.36 -12.88 3.43
N ASN A 464 -13.25 -11.71 4.06
CA ASN A 464 -12.70 -11.58 5.40
C ASN A 464 -13.81 -11.36 6.45
N ALA A 465 -13.44 -11.40 7.74
CA ALA A 465 -14.39 -11.23 8.84
C ALA A 465 -15.18 -9.90 8.79
N VAL A 466 -14.59 -8.84 8.22
CA VAL A 466 -15.24 -7.53 8.11
C VAL A 466 -16.43 -7.59 7.16
N LEU A 467 -16.28 -8.25 6.01
CA LEU A 467 -17.37 -8.38 5.03
C LEU A 467 -18.56 -9.17 5.59
N TYR A 468 -18.30 -10.31 6.26
CA TYR A 468 -19.35 -11.05 6.96
C TYR A 468 -20.04 -10.21 8.04
N THR A 469 -19.26 -9.42 8.79
CA THR A 469 -19.80 -8.52 9.82
C THR A 469 -20.72 -7.44 9.24
N ILE A 470 -20.45 -6.94 8.03
CA ILE A 470 -21.33 -5.98 7.34
C ILE A 470 -22.67 -6.63 7.00
N VAL A 471 -22.67 -7.82 6.41
CA VAL A 471 -23.90 -8.56 6.07
C VAL A 471 -24.71 -8.90 7.32
N MET A 472 -24.05 -9.41 8.37
CA MET A 472 -24.69 -9.71 9.65
C MET A 472 -25.39 -8.49 10.25
N ARG A 473 -24.75 -7.32 10.20
CA ARG A 473 -25.37 -6.07 10.70
C ARG A 473 -26.54 -5.62 9.84
N ALA A 474 -26.47 -5.78 8.51
CA ALA A 474 -27.58 -5.45 7.63
C ALA A 474 -28.81 -6.32 7.95
N TRP A 475 -28.63 -7.64 8.12
CA TRP A 475 -29.70 -8.56 8.53
C TRP A 475 -30.25 -8.22 9.91
N ALA A 476 -29.37 -8.00 10.89
CA ALA A 476 -29.80 -7.62 12.22
C ALA A 476 -30.61 -6.32 12.20
N LYS A 477 -30.19 -5.32 11.39
CA LYS A 477 -30.90 -4.03 11.26
C LYS A 477 -32.27 -4.19 10.62
N ALA A 478 -32.42 -5.16 9.73
CA ALA A 478 -33.69 -5.54 9.13
C ALA A 478 -34.57 -6.43 10.04
N GLY A 479 -34.16 -6.69 11.29
CA GLY A 479 -34.90 -7.56 12.24
C GLY A 479 -34.84 -9.05 11.89
N LYS A 480 -33.92 -9.46 11.02
CA LYS A 480 -33.79 -10.82 10.48
C LYS A 480 -32.72 -11.61 11.23
N TRP A 481 -33.10 -12.14 12.39
CA TRP A 481 -32.18 -12.82 13.30
C TRP A 481 -31.64 -14.15 12.75
N GLU A 482 -32.50 -14.98 12.16
CA GLU A 482 -32.08 -16.29 11.64
C GLU A 482 -31.04 -16.14 10.52
N GLU A 483 -31.21 -15.16 9.65
CA GLU A 483 -30.28 -14.82 8.58
C GLU A 483 -28.95 -14.27 9.13
N THR A 484 -29.01 -13.50 10.22
CA THR A 484 -27.81 -13.02 10.95
C THR A 484 -27.01 -14.21 11.50
N LYS A 485 -27.68 -15.17 12.14
CA LYS A 485 -27.07 -16.39 12.69
C LYS A 485 -26.52 -17.28 11.58
N LYS A 486 -27.25 -17.48 10.49
CA LYS A 486 -26.80 -18.23 9.32
C LYS A 486 -25.52 -17.65 8.74
N THR A 487 -25.46 -16.33 8.57
CA THR A 487 -24.25 -15.64 8.06
C THR A 487 -23.04 -15.85 8.98
N TYR A 488 -23.25 -15.90 10.30
CA TYR A 488 -22.20 -16.18 11.27
C TYR A 488 -21.67 -17.62 11.20
N GLU A 489 -22.56 -18.60 11.05
CA GLU A 489 -22.15 -20.00 10.90
C GLU A 489 -21.43 -20.23 9.56
N GLU A 490 -21.86 -19.57 8.47
CA GLU A 490 -21.11 -19.57 7.20
C GLU A 490 -19.68 -19.04 7.37
N MET A 491 -19.49 -17.97 8.15
CA MET A 491 -18.17 -17.41 8.43
C MET A 491 -17.28 -18.42 9.18
N LYS A 492 -17.82 -19.13 10.18
CA LYS A 492 -17.08 -20.18 10.91
C LYS A 492 -16.73 -21.36 10.01
N ALA A 493 -17.67 -21.81 9.18
CA ALA A 493 -17.45 -22.90 8.23
C ALA A 493 -16.32 -22.58 7.24
N ALA A 494 -16.11 -21.29 6.94
CA ALA A 494 -14.97 -20.81 6.16
C ALA A 494 -13.65 -20.68 6.95
N ASN A 495 -13.58 -21.15 8.21
CA ASN A 495 -12.44 -21.03 9.13
C ASN A 495 -11.99 -19.56 9.37
N ILE A 496 -12.92 -18.61 9.32
CA ILE A 496 -12.64 -17.19 9.56
C ILE A 496 -12.92 -16.87 11.02
N GLN A 497 -11.90 -16.36 11.72
CA GLN A 497 -12.02 -16.00 13.13
C GLN A 497 -12.92 -14.76 13.34
N PRO A 498 -13.89 -14.80 14.27
CA PRO A 498 -14.77 -13.67 14.55
C PRO A 498 -14.00 -12.50 15.16
N THR A 499 -14.40 -11.29 14.82
CA THR A 499 -13.88 -10.06 15.45
C THR A 499 -14.78 -9.61 16.61
N LYS A 500 -14.28 -8.70 17.46
CA LYS A 500 -15.13 -8.03 18.48
C LYS A 500 -16.40 -7.43 17.85
N SER A 501 -16.28 -6.78 16.70
CA SER A 501 -17.40 -6.19 15.95
C SER A 501 -18.40 -7.22 15.46
N THR A 502 -17.94 -8.43 15.12
CA THR A 502 -18.77 -9.57 14.75
C THR A 502 -19.61 -10.04 15.92
N MET A 503 -18.98 -10.20 17.10
CA MET A 503 -19.67 -10.59 18.32
C MET A 503 -20.70 -9.52 18.74
N SER A 504 -20.34 -8.23 18.65
CA SER A 504 -21.29 -7.15 18.94
C SER A 504 -22.52 -7.17 18.01
N ALA A 505 -22.33 -7.45 16.71
CA ALA A 505 -23.43 -7.54 15.75
C ALA A 505 -24.38 -8.70 16.10
N LEU A 506 -23.82 -9.85 16.51
CA LEU A 506 -24.58 -11.02 16.92
C LEU A 506 -25.38 -10.76 18.21
N HIS A 507 -24.75 -10.16 19.22
CA HIS A 507 -25.44 -9.79 20.47
C HIS A 507 -26.56 -8.78 20.22
N TRP A 508 -26.33 -7.79 19.36
CA TRP A 508 -27.32 -6.78 19.04
C TRP A 508 -28.51 -7.39 18.28
N GLY A 509 -28.27 -8.24 17.27
CA GLY A 509 -29.34 -8.95 16.56
C GLY A 509 -30.21 -9.82 17.48
N SER A 510 -29.59 -10.52 18.45
CA SER A 510 -30.32 -11.35 19.42
C SER A 510 -31.17 -10.54 20.40
N ARG A 511 -30.80 -9.29 20.69
CA ARG A 511 -31.59 -8.41 21.54
C ARG A 511 -32.78 -7.80 20.81
N GLN A 512 -32.66 -7.54 19.51
CA GLN A 512 -33.76 -7.01 18.68
C GLN A 512 -34.83 -8.07 18.38
N SER A 513 -34.48 -9.36 18.47
CA SER A 513 -35.41 -10.48 18.23
C SER A 513 -36.19 -10.93 19.48
N LYS A 514 -35.85 -10.38 20.66
CA LYS A 514 -36.56 -10.59 21.92
C LYS A 514 -37.46 -9.39 22.18
#